data_AF-A0A537N368-F1
#
_entry.id   AF-A0A537N368-F1
#
_cell.length_a   1.000
_cell.length_b   1.000
_cell.length_c   1.000
_cell.angle_alpha   90.00
_cell.angle_beta   90.00
_cell.angle_gamma   90.00
#
_symmetry.space_group_name_H-M   'P 1'
#
loop_
_entity.id
_entity.type
_entity.pdbx_description
1 polymer ?
#
loop_
_entity_poly.entity_id
_entity_poly.type
_entity_poly.pdbx_seq_one_letter_code
_entity_poly.pdbx_strand_id
1 'polypeptide(L)'
;MTRPSRFSAVVAAAALLAISICPLDAQGAPQGAALPPGFVYLRDVDPSIAQDIRYAGSDNFTGRPLTGYDAAECVLRQDAAAALKRVQAELGTRGLSLKVYDCYRPLRAVRAMAAWAHDGRSGEATRRFFPKLQKSSLF
;
A
#
# COMPACT_ATOMS: atom_id res chain seq x y z
N MET A 1 48.77 -55.08 19.34
CA MET A 1 50.21 -55.01 18.97
C MET A 1 50.25 -55.22 17.46
N THR A 2 50.54 -54.26 16.56
CA THR A 2 51.50 -53.16 16.52
C THR A 2 50.98 -52.04 15.57
N ARG A 3 51.26 -50.77 15.91
CA ARG A 3 51.15 -49.55 15.05
C ARG A 3 52.41 -49.50 14.12
N PRO A 4 52.62 -48.61 13.11
CA PRO A 4 51.86 -47.39 12.79
C PRO A 4 51.79 -46.89 11.30
N SER A 5 51.03 -45.78 11.17
CA SER A 5 51.20 -44.60 10.28
C SER A 5 51.09 -44.75 8.76
N ARG A 6 50.22 -43.93 8.16
CA ARG A 6 50.65 -42.75 7.39
C ARG A 6 49.67 -41.59 7.57
N PHE A 7 50.20 -40.46 8.03
CA PHE A 7 49.58 -39.16 7.99
C PHE A 7 49.41 -38.73 6.53
N SER A 8 48.22 -38.26 6.15
CA SER A 8 48.08 -37.30 5.06
C SER A 8 47.08 -36.25 5.48
N ALA A 9 47.59 -35.04 5.68
CA ALA A 9 46.85 -33.84 5.97
C ALA A 9 45.87 -33.55 4.82
N VAL A 10 44.57 -33.50 5.14
CA VAL A 10 43.62 -32.78 4.29
C VAL A 10 43.43 -31.42 4.92
N VAL A 11 44.06 -30.45 4.28
CA VAL A 11 44.00 -29.02 4.59
C VAL A 11 42.55 -28.56 4.57
N ALA A 12 42.11 -27.99 5.69
CA ALA A 12 40.83 -27.30 5.82
C ALA A 12 40.86 -26.03 4.96
N ALA A 13 40.07 -25.98 3.88
CA ALA A 13 39.77 -24.75 3.16
C ALA A 13 38.39 -24.26 3.59
N ALA A 14 38.33 -23.51 4.69
CA ALA A 14 37.14 -22.76 5.07
C ALA A 14 37.05 -21.53 4.16
N ALA A 15 36.22 -21.61 3.11
CA ALA A 15 35.86 -20.46 2.29
C ALA A 15 34.91 -19.56 3.10
N LEU A 16 35.45 -18.55 3.76
CA LEU A 16 34.68 -17.44 4.35
C LEU A 16 34.09 -16.60 3.20
N LEU A 17 32.84 -16.88 2.82
CA LEU A 17 32.04 -15.94 2.04
C LEU A 17 31.79 -14.70 2.90
N ALA A 18 32.50 -13.61 2.61
CA ALA A 18 32.18 -12.29 3.13
C ALA A 18 30.85 -11.85 2.51
N ILE A 19 29.75 -12.00 3.26
CA ILE A 19 28.46 -11.41 2.94
C ILE A 19 28.63 -9.89 3.08
N SER A 20 28.83 -9.20 1.95
CA SER A 20 28.66 -7.74 1.90
C SER A 20 27.19 -7.43 2.19
N ILE A 21 26.90 -7.04 3.42
CA ILE A 21 25.63 -6.45 3.80
C ILE A 21 25.64 -5.05 3.21
N CYS A 22 25.12 -4.90 1.99
CA CYS A 22 24.72 -3.59 1.51
C CYS A 22 23.63 -3.08 2.48
N PRO A 23 23.81 -1.92 3.13
CA PRO A 23 22.71 -1.29 3.83
C PRO A 23 21.62 -1.03 2.77
N LEU A 24 20.48 -1.69 2.94
CA LEU A 24 19.29 -1.38 2.19
C LEU A 24 18.91 0.04 2.62
N ASP A 25 19.22 1.03 1.79
CA ASP A 25 18.78 2.40 1.97
C ASP A 25 17.25 2.37 2.06
N ALA A 26 16.75 2.41 3.30
CA ALA A 26 15.36 2.70 3.59
C ALA A 26 15.14 4.16 3.20
N GLN A 27 14.86 4.39 1.93
CA GLN A 27 14.40 5.68 1.43
C GLN A 27 13.16 6.04 2.25
N GLY A 28 13.32 6.98 3.19
CA GLY A 28 12.24 7.47 4.01
C GLY A 28 11.11 7.95 3.10
N ALA A 29 9.89 7.48 3.38
CA ALA A 29 8.72 7.84 2.60
C ALA A 29 8.64 9.37 2.47
N PRO A 30 8.25 9.91 1.30
CA PRO A 30 8.15 11.35 1.09
C PRO A 30 7.32 11.98 2.22
N GLN A 31 7.91 12.96 2.91
CA GLN A 31 7.20 13.74 3.91
C GLN A 31 6.08 14.50 3.18
N GLY A 32 4.84 14.24 3.60
CA GLY A 32 3.66 14.82 2.96
C GLY A 32 3.69 16.34 3.05
N ALA A 33 3.28 17.01 1.97
CA ALA A 33 3.15 18.46 1.96
C ALA A 33 2.17 18.93 3.07
N ALA A 34 2.33 20.16 3.55
CA ALA A 34 1.43 20.72 4.56
C ALA A 34 -0.03 20.68 4.08
N LEU A 35 -0.89 20.03 4.87
CA LEU A 35 -2.31 19.91 4.56
C LEU A 35 -3.07 21.20 4.91
N PRO A 36 -4.18 21.50 4.22
CA PRO A 36 -5.07 22.58 4.63
C PRO A 36 -5.59 22.39 6.06
N PRO A 37 -5.91 23.48 6.78
CA PRO A 37 -6.45 23.39 8.14
C PRO A 37 -7.66 22.45 8.23
N GLY A 38 -7.70 21.63 9.28
CA GLY A 38 -8.76 20.67 9.53
C GLY A 38 -8.64 19.33 8.78
N PHE A 39 -7.56 19.15 8.00
CA PHE A 39 -7.17 17.87 7.41
C PHE A 39 -5.92 17.29 8.09
N VAL A 40 -5.86 15.96 8.14
CA VAL A 40 -4.79 15.21 8.77
C VAL A 40 -4.45 13.98 7.94
N TYR A 41 -3.20 13.50 8.05
CA TYR A 41 -2.84 12.17 7.58
C TYR A 41 -3.29 11.12 8.59
N LEU A 42 -3.90 10.02 8.12
CA LEU A 42 -4.37 8.97 9.02
C LEU A 42 -3.21 8.30 9.78
N ARG A 43 -2.05 8.14 9.14
CA ARG A 43 -0.84 7.57 9.79
C ARG A 43 -0.39 8.36 11.02
N ASP A 44 -0.64 9.67 11.05
CA ASP A 44 -0.27 10.52 12.17
C ASP A 44 -1.28 10.41 13.33
N VAL A 45 -2.53 10.03 13.02
CA VAL A 45 -3.61 9.88 14.02
C VAL A 45 -3.61 8.48 14.63
N ASP A 46 -3.47 7.46 13.78
CA ASP A 46 -3.37 6.05 14.15
C ASP A 46 -2.61 5.26 13.07
N PRO A 47 -1.30 4.99 13.26
CA PRO A 47 -0.48 4.24 12.31
C PRO A 47 -0.82 2.73 12.27
N SER A 48 -1.66 2.23 13.18
CA SER A 48 -2.05 0.81 13.16
C SER A 48 -3.11 0.49 12.09
N ILE A 49 -3.80 1.50 11.56
CA ILE A 49 -4.79 1.32 10.49
C ILE A 49 -4.07 1.11 9.17
N ALA A 50 -4.30 -0.05 8.53
CA ALA A 50 -3.68 -0.37 7.25
C ALA A 50 -4.21 0.53 6.13
N GLN A 51 -3.30 1.11 5.34
CA GLN A 51 -3.64 1.95 4.20
C GLN A 51 -3.29 1.24 2.89
N ASP A 52 -4.27 1.11 2.00
CA ASP A 52 -4.14 0.50 0.68
C ASP A 52 -4.86 1.37 -0.33
N ILE A 53 -4.31 2.56 -0.56
CA ILE A 53 -4.97 3.65 -1.29
C ILE A 53 -5.07 3.30 -2.78
N ARG A 54 -6.19 2.68 -3.16
CA ARG A 54 -6.36 1.99 -4.46
C ARG A 54 -6.22 2.90 -5.66
N TYR A 55 -6.61 4.16 -5.51
CA TYR A 55 -6.56 5.14 -6.58
C TYR A 55 -5.17 5.76 -6.78
N ALA A 56 -4.21 5.51 -5.88
CA ALA A 56 -2.80 5.84 -6.11
C ALA A 56 -2.07 4.78 -6.95
N GLY A 57 -2.63 3.57 -7.07
CA GLY A 57 -2.09 2.46 -7.85
C GLY A 57 -2.96 2.08 -9.05
N SER A 58 -2.66 0.95 -9.69
CA SER A 58 -3.45 0.39 -10.81
C SER A 58 -4.51 -0.62 -10.38
N ASP A 59 -4.48 -1.11 -9.13
CA ASP A 59 -5.46 -2.08 -8.61
C ASP A 59 -6.78 -1.41 -8.18
N ASN A 60 -7.40 -0.75 -9.17
CA ASN A 60 -8.71 -0.12 -9.08
C ASN A 60 -9.45 -0.28 -10.42
N PHE A 61 -10.73 0.08 -10.45
CA PHE A 61 -11.60 -0.15 -11.60
C PHE A 61 -11.18 0.57 -12.89
N THR A 62 -10.38 1.64 -12.79
CA THR A 62 -9.86 2.33 -13.99
C THR A 62 -8.60 1.68 -14.55
N GLY A 63 -7.98 0.76 -13.82
CA GLY A 63 -6.75 0.06 -14.20
C GLY A 63 -5.48 0.92 -14.15
N ARG A 64 -5.56 2.15 -13.62
CA ARG A 64 -4.44 3.10 -13.52
C ARG A 64 -4.61 4.04 -12.32
N PRO A 65 -3.54 4.70 -11.85
CA PRO A 65 -3.66 5.75 -10.84
C PRO A 65 -4.57 6.89 -11.32
N LEU A 66 -5.34 7.47 -10.40
CA LEU A 66 -6.18 8.62 -10.67
C LEU A 66 -5.45 9.92 -10.41
N THR A 67 -5.71 10.91 -11.26
CA THR A 67 -5.13 12.26 -11.11
C THR A 67 -5.51 12.85 -9.75
N GLY A 68 -4.51 13.32 -9.00
CA GLY A 68 -4.68 13.85 -7.64
C GLY A 68 -4.42 12.85 -6.52
N TYR A 69 -4.18 11.58 -6.83
CA TYR A 69 -3.61 10.60 -5.91
C TYR A 69 -2.11 10.47 -6.16
N ASP A 70 -1.38 11.55 -5.85
CA ASP A 70 0.07 11.65 -6.12
C ASP A 70 0.92 10.87 -5.11
N ALA A 71 0.29 10.37 -4.04
CA ALA A 71 0.87 9.48 -3.04
C ALA A 71 -0.18 8.50 -2.51
N ALA A 72 0.25 7.34 -2.04
CA ALA A 72 -0.59 6.34 -1.39
C ALA A 72 -0.88 6.70 0.08
N GLU A 73 -1.35 7.92 0.32
CA GLU A 73 -1.59 8.47 1.66
C GLU A 73 -3.08 8.73 1.90
N CYS A 74 -3.60 8.30 3.05
CA CYS A 74 -4.95 8.60 3.49
C CYS A 74 -4.99 9.96 4.18
N VAL A 75 -5.62 10.93 3.51
CA VAL A 75 -5.93 12.24 4.08
C VAL A 75 -7.41 12.29 4.47
N LEU A 76 -7.71 12.75 5.68
CA LEU A 76 -9.07 12.84 6.21
C LEU A 76 -9.30 14.16 6.91
N ARG A 77 -10.58 14.52 7.10
CA ARG A 77 -10.95 15.52 8.10
C ARG A 77 -10.61 14.99 9.49
N GLN A 78 -10.18 15.88 10.38
CA GLN A 78 -9.70 15.52 11.72
C GLN A 78 -10.73 14.74 12.55
N ASP A 79 -12.00 15.10 12.46
CA ASP A 79 -13.12 14.43 13.14
C ASP A 79 -13.34 12.99 12.62
N ALA A 80 -13.28 12.80 11.30
CA ALA A 80 -13.36 11.48 10.67
C ALA A 80 -12.18 10.59 11.08
N ALA A 81 -10.95 11.11 11.08
CA ALA A 81 -9.77 10.37 11.53
C ALA A 81 -9.87 9.96 13.01
N ALA A 82 -10.35 10.88 13.87
CA ALA A 82 -10.59 10.58 15.28
C ALA A 82 -11.68 9.52 15.49
N ALA A 83 -12.71 9.50 14.64
CA ALA A 83 -13.73 8.46 14.66
C ALA A 83 -13.16 7.09 14.26
N LEU A 84 -12.36 7.02 13.18
CA LEU A 84 -11.70 5.78 12.76
C LEU A 84 -10.79 5.22 13.86
N LYS A 85 -10.03 6.07 14.56
CA LYS A 85 -9.21 5.66 15.70
C LYS A 85 -10.02 4.97 16.81
N ARG A 86 -11.21 5.47 17.12
CA ARG A 86 -12.10 4.83 18.11
C ARG A 86 -12.56 3.45 17.64
N VAL A 87 -12.95 3.33 16.38
CA VAL A 87 -13.35 2.04 15.79
C VAL A 87 -12.18 1.07 15.76
N GLN A 88 -10.97 1.54 15.41
CA GLN A 88 -9.75 0.73 15.42
C GLN A 88 -9.46 0.16 16.81
N ALA A 89 -9.57 0.99 17.85
CA ALA A 89 -9.38 0.54 19.23
C ALA A 89 -10.40 -0.54 19.63
N GLU A 90 -11.68 -0.36 19.27
CA GLU A 90 -12.73 -1.35 19.55
C GLU A 90 -12.47 -2.68 18.82
N LEU A 91 -12.14 -2.61 17.51
CA LEU A 91 -11.82 -3.79 16.71
C LEU A 91 -10.57 -4.53 17.23
N GLY A 92 -9.59 -3.78 17.73
CA GLY A 92 -8.37 -4.34 18.33
C GLY A 92 -8.66 -5.29 19.49
N THR A 93 -9.70 -5.02 20.31
CA THR A 93 -10.12 -5.92 21.40
C THR A 93 -10.61 -7.29 20.91
N ARG A 94 -10.95 -7.39 19.62
CA ARG A 94 -11.46 -8.59 18.96
C ARG A 94 -10.42 -9.24 18.04
N GLY A 95 -9.18 -8.75 18.04
CA GLY A 95 -8.14 -9.21 17.10
C GLY A 95 -8.41 -8.81 15.65
N LEU A 96 -9.22 -7.78 15.42
CA LEU A 96 -9.55 -7.24 14.10
C LEU A 96 -8.86 -5.88 13.89
N SER A 97 -8.73 -5.46 12.64
CA SER A 97 -8.18 -4.15 12.27
C SER A 97 -8.90 -3.57 11.08
N LEU A 98 -8.94 -2.24 11.00
CA LEU A 98 -9.36 -1.51 9.82
C LEU A 98 -8.30 -1.61 8.72
N LYS A 99 -8.79 -1.61 7.48
CA LYS A 99 -8.03 -1.36 6.26
C LYS A 99 -8.77 -0.35 5.41
N VAL A 100 -8.14 0.77 5.10
CA VAL A 100 -8.74 1.85 4.30
C VAL A 100 -8.26 1.77 2.85
N TYR A 101 -9.21 1.85 1.91
CA TYR A 101 -8.93 1.78 0.47
C TYR A 101 -8.98 3.15 -0.22
N ASP A 102 -9.69 4.10 0.38
CA ASP A 102 -9.80 5.48 -0.08
C ASP A 102 -10.18 6.40 1.08
N CYS A 103 -9.81 7.67 0.97
CA CYS A 103 -10.04 8.71 1.97
C CYS A 103 -10.53 10.00 1.29
N TYR A 104 -9.88 11.14 1.51
CA TYR A 104 -10.18 12.35 0.74
C TYR A 104 -9.97 12.09 -0.76
N ARG A 105 -11.02 12.34 -1.54
CA ARG A 105 -11.01 12.20 -3.01
C ARG A 105 -11.05 13.57 -3.67
N PRO A 106 -9.98 14.00 -4.36
CA PRO A 106 -9.98 15.27 -5.08
C PRO A 106 -11.05 15.32 -6.18
N LEU A 107 -11.63 16.50 -6.43
CA LEU A 107 -12.64 16.68 -7.48
C LEU A 107 -12.16 16.24 -8.87
N ARG A 108 -10.88 16.44 -9.18
CA ARG A 108 -10.27 15.96 -10.43
C ARG A 108 -10.30 14.44 -10.58
N ALA A 109 -10.12 13.69 -9.49
CA ALA A 109 -10.24 12.24 -9.51
C ALA A 109 -11.70 11.82 -9.77
N VAL A 110 -12.67 12.49 -9.13
CA VAL A 110 -14.10 12.26 -9.39
C VAL A 110 -14.45 12.50 -10.86
N ARG A 111 -13.99 13.62 -11.43
CA ARG A 111 -14.17 13.92 -12.86
C ARG A 111 -13.51 12.87 -13.75
N ALA A 112 -12.32 12.39 -13.40
CA ALA A 112 -11.65 11.33 -14.13
C ALA A 112 -12.42 9.99 -14.08
N MET A 113 -13.04 9.65 -12.94
CA MET A 113 -13.92 8.48 -12.82
C MET A 113 -15.15 8.59 -13.72
N ALA A 114 -15.81 9.75 -13.73
CA ALA A 114 -16.97 10.00 -14.59
C ALA A 114 -16.58 9.93 -16.08
N ALA A 115 -15.49 10.61 -16.47
CA ALA A 115 -14.97 10.53 -17.84
C ALA A 115 -14.59 9.09 -18.23
N TRP A 116 -13.99 8.32 -17.31
CA TRP A 116 -13.72 6.91 -17.55
C TRP A 116 -15.00 6.13 -17.79
N ALA A 117 -16.06 6.34 -17.01
CA ALA A 117 -17.33 5.61 -17.15
C ALA A 117 -17.98 5.82 -18.53
N HIS A 118 -17.88 7.04 -19.07
CA HIS A 118 -18.50 7.39 -20.35
C HIS A 118 -17.57 7.22 -21.58
N ASP A 119 -16.34 6.71 -21.43
CA ASP A 119 -15.39 6.62 -22.56
C ASP A 119 -15.70 5.49 -23.56
N GLY A 120 -16.74 4.69 -23.32
CA GLY A 120 -17.20 3.60 -24.19
C GLY A 120 -16.27 2.37 -24.24
N ARG A 121 -15.14 2.35 -23.52
CA ARG A 121 -14.15 1.27 -23.59
C ARG A 121 -14.26 0.33 -22.39
N SER A 122 -14.57 -0.93 -22.64
CA SER A 122 -14.54 -1.99 -21.62
C SER A 122 -13.23 -2.76 -21.69
N GLY A 123 -12.56 -2.92 -20.55
CA GLY A 123 -11.28 -3.63 -20.44
C GLY A 123 -11.31 -4.75 -19.40
N GLU A 124 -10.13 -5.33 -19.12
CA GLU A 124 -9.97 -6.34 -18.06
C GLU A 124 -10.44 -5.82 -16.69
N ALA A 125 -10.04 -4.60 -16.32
CA ALA A 125 -10.48 -3.97 -15.08
C ALA A 125 -12.02 -3.86 -15.02
N THR A 126 -12.69 -3.48 -16.12
CA THR A 126 -14.16 -3.45 -16.16
C THR A 126 -14.75 -4.83 -15.89
N ARG A 127 -14.21 -5.91 -16.48
CA ARG A 127 -14.70 -7.27 -16.24
C ARG A 127 -14.45 -7.75 -14.81
N ARG A 128 -13.31 -7.40 -14.22
CA ARG A 128 -12.97 -7.77 -12.83
C ARG A 128 -13.85 -7.04 -11.81
N PHE A 129 -13.99 -5.73 -11.96
CA PHE A 129 -14.68 -4.88 -10.96
C PHE A 129 -16.19 -4.79 -11.20
N PHE A 130 -16.66 -4.94 -12.44
CA PHE A 130 -18.06 -4.85 -12.83
C PHE A 130 -18.51 -6.06 -13.69
N PRO A 131 -18.35 -7.32 -13.24
CA PRO A 131 -18.60 -8.51 -14.05
C PRO A 131 -20.04 -8.68 -14.53
N LYS A 132 -20.99 -8.00 -13.86
CA LYS A 132 -22.43 -8.12 -14.12
C LYS A 132 -23.06 -6.82 -14.62
N LEU A 133 -22.27 -5.78 -14.84
CA LEU A 133 -22.77 -4.45 -15.23
C LEU A 133 -22.12 -4.01 -16.54
N GLN A 134 -22.90 -3.33 -17.38
CA GLN A 134 -22.36 -2.66 -18.54
C GLN A 134 -21.68 -1.36 -18.09
N LYS A 135 -20.52 -1.04 -18.66
CA LYS A 135 -19.80 0.18 -18.28
C LYS A 135 -20.63 1.44 -18.51
N SER A 136 -21.45 1.44 -19.57
CA SER A 136 -22.37 2.53 -19.91
C SER A 136 -23.52 2.71 -18.91
N SER A 137 -23.76 1.75 -18.01
CA SER A 137 -24.74 1.89 -16.93
C SER A 137 -24.11 2.36 -15.62
N LEU A 138 -22.81 2.71 -15.63
CA LEU A 138 -22.13 3.27 -14.47
C LEU A 138 -22.31 4.80 -14.48
N PHE A 139 -22.94 5.31 -13.43
CA PHE A 139 -23.29 6.72 -13.20
C PHE A 139 -24.37 7.30 -14.12
#